data_AF-A0A017TF62-F1
#
_entry.id   AF-A0A017TF62-F1
#
_cell.length_a   1.000
_cell.length_b   1.000
_cell.length_c   1.000
_cell.angle_alpha   90.00
_cell.angle_beta   90.00
_cell.angle_gamma   90.00
#
_symmetry.space_group_name_H-M   'P 1'
#
loop_
_entity.id
_entity.type
_entity.pdbx_description
1 polymer ?
#
loop_
_entity_poly.entity_id
_entity_poly.type
_entity_poly.pdbx_seq_one_letter_code
_entity_poly.pdbx_strand_id
1 'polypeptide(L)'
;MSLSRFALAGSVSLALFALAGCGSTDVETPVVDETGRQPPAAPPEKAGDGEGKVYAVDKLFLGESDRTGAKKDDAWKEYGFNLDGKISDAGSTDLCQPFGTATPSLVYTDGNEGIDNSFGKNVLNIITAAEPNASLEVSNSISEGDFTIILQLDGLGADASYNPLTARLFVGASLGAAPAWDGNDEWPLVREFLNDPTDPTSSKVVFSDSYVADNTWVSGKNATLNLSIAVAGFNINLPIQNAVIAMDLSADHTGATNGTIAGVLPTEQLITELKKVIGAIQESLCSGTAAETIFNQIRQASDVLQDGTQDPSKTCDGISIGIGFSAKHIKLGPVAEPAAPAENPCEEAPSDG
;
A
#
# COMPACT_ATOMS: atom_id res chain seq x y z
N MET A 1 45.24 -6.49 -51.12
CA MET A 1 44.53 -5.49 -51.94
C MET A 1 43.89 -4.49 -50.98
N SER A 2 44.31 -3.22 -51.06
CA SER A 2 43.77 -1.94 -50.52
C SER A 2 43.06 -1.95 -49.14
N LEU A 3 43.54 -1.41 -48.00
CA LEU A 3 44.10 -0.09 -47.62
C LEU A 3 43.23 1.15 -47.95
N SER A 4 42.70 1.81 -46.90
CA SER A 4 42.71 3.27 -46.58
C SER A 4 41.85 3.47 -45.30
N ARG A 5 42.29 3.94 -44.11
CA ARG A 5 42.98 5.16 -43.65
C ARG A 5 42.38 6.48 -44.15
N PHE A 6 41.76 7.23 -43.25
CA PHE A 6 41.83 8.70 -43.19
C PHE A 6 41.85 9.16 -41.72
N ALA A 7 42.98 9.73 -41.32
CA ALA A 7 43.13 10.62 -40.18
C ALA A 7 43.26 12.03 -40.75
N LEU A 8 42.62 13.02 -40.14
CA LEU A 8 42.98 14.43 -40.33
C LEU A 8 43.22 15.06 -38.97
N ALA A 9 44.46 15.43 -38.75
CA ALA A 9 44.90 16.35 -37.73
C ALA A 9 44.73 17.78 -38.26
N GLY A 10 44.10 18.66 -37.47
CA GLY A 10 44.01 20.10 -37.73
C GLY A 10 44.43 20.84 -36.47
N SER A 11 45.67 21.31 -36.45
CA SER A 11 46.25 22.17 -35.43
C SER A 11 45.79 23.62 -35.60
N VAL A 12 45.22 24.22 -34.54
CA VAL A 12 45.09 25.68 -34.41
C VAL A 12 45.65 26.08 -33.04
N SER A 13 46.66 26.95 -33.09
CA SER A 13 47.36 27.51 -31.93
C SER A 13 46.65 28.73 -31.35
N LEU A 14 46.63 28.77 -30.01
CA LEU A 14 46.59 29.89 -29.07
C LEU A 14 45.96 31.25 -29.49
N ALA A 15 44.93 31.63 -28.75
CA ALA A 15 44.82 32.99 -28.21
C ALA A 15 44.47 32.90 -26.71
N LEU A 16 45.44 33.23 -25.84
CA LEU A 16 45.18 33.54 -24.45
C LEU A 16 44.48 34.91 -24.40
N PHE A 17 43.23 34.93 -23.95
CA PHE A 17 42.65 36.11 -23.31
C PHE A 17 42.35 35.77 -21.85
N ALA A 18 43.20 36.28 -20.97
CA ALA A 18 42.89 36.38 -19.56
C ALA A 18 41.85 37.50 -19.38
N LEU A 19 40.59 37.11 -19.16
CA LEU A 19 39.59 37.96 -18.55
C LEU A 19 39.22 37.32 -17.21
N ALA A 20 39.86 37.81 -16.15
CA ALA A 20 39.37 37.63 -14.80
C ALA A 20 38.06 38.43 -14.67
N GLY A 21 36.95 37.79 -15.01
CA GLY A 21 35.61 38.24 -14.66
C GLY A 21 35.06 37.28 -13.60
N CYS A 22 34.93 37.75 -12.36
CA CYS A 22 34.09 37.12 -11.35
C CYS A 22 32.63 37.21 -11.80
N GLY A 23 32.22 36.36 -12.74
CA GLY A 23 30.82 36.11 -13.03
C GLY A 23 30.45 34.79 -12.38
N SER A 24 29.76 34.84 -11.25
CA SER A 24 29.07 33.68 -10.71
C SER A 24 27.96 33.31 -11.70
N THR A 25 28.30 32.51 -12.71
CA THR A 25 27.30 31.72 -13.42
C THR A 25 26.85 30.67 -12.42
N ASP A 26 25.76 30.98 -11.72
CA ASP A 26 24.93 29.97 -11.07
C ASP A 26 24.51 29.00 -12.18
N VAL A 27 25.27 27.90 -12.28
CA VAL A 27 24.86 26.74 -13.04
C VAL A 27 23.71 26.17 -12.24
N GLU A 28 22.48 26.51 -12.63
CA GLU A 28 21.29 25.81 -12.15
C GLU A 28 21.50 24.33 -12.48
N THR A 29 21.86 23.54 -11.48
CA THR A 29 21.80 22.09 -11.57
C THR A 29 20.37 21.73 -11.94
N PRO A 30 20.15 20.98 -13.03
CA PRO A 30 18.81 20.57 -13.41
C PRO A 30 18.18 19.82 -12.24
N VAL A 31 17.03 20.32 -11.79
CA VAL A 31 16.21 19.65 -10.78
C VAL A 31 15.72 18.36 -11.43
N VAL A 32 16.16 17.22 -10.91
CA VAL A 32 15.66 15.91 -11.33
C VAL A 32 14.19 15.81 -10.89
N ASP A 33 13.34 15.28 -11.76
CA ASP A 33 11.94 15.07 -11.41
C ASP A 33 11.83 13.85 -10.49
N GLU A 34 11.68 14.13 -9.20
CA GLU A 34 11.55 13.14 -8.14
C GLU A 34 10.09 12.79 -7.84
N THR A 35 9.11 13.28 -8.62
CA THR A 35 7.69 13.06 -8.29
C THR A 35 7.27 11.58 -8.29
N GLY A 36 7.90 10.77 -9.12
CA GLY A 36 7.63 9.34 -9.24
C GLY A 36 6.16 9.03 -9.56
N ARG A 37 5.71 7.84 -9.16
CA ARG A 37 4.32 7.39 -9.35
C ARG A 37 3.40 8.04 -8.34
N GLN A 38 2.42 8.79 -8.84
CA GLN A 38 1.35 9.40 -8.05
C GLN A 38 -0.02 8.93 -8.57
N PRO A 39 -1.07 8.94 -7.73
CA PRO A 39 -2.43 8.91 -8.27
C PRO A 39 -2.66 10.13 -9.18
N PRO A 40 -3.59 10.06 -10.16
CA PRO A 40 -3.92 11.20 -11.01
C PRO A 40 -4.36 12.39 -10.16
N ALA A 41 -4.03 13.62 -10.56
CA ALA A 41 -4.47 14.80 -9.85
C ALA A 41 -6.00 14.95 -9.89
N ALA A 42 -6.56 15.62 -8.86
CA ALA A 42 -7.99 15.90 -8.83
C ALA A 42 -8.42 16.75 -10.05
N PRO A 43 -9.54 16.41 -10.70
CA PRO A 43 -10.05 17.18 -11.85
C PRO A 43 -10.69 18.50 -11.37
N PRO A 44 -11.11 19.39 -12.31
CA PRO A 44 -11.94 20.54 -11.96
C PRO A 44 -13.20 20.15 -11.17
N GLU A 45 -13.68 21.06 -10.34
CA GLU A 45 -14.85 20.83 -9.49
C GLU A 45 -16.07 20.40 -10.31
N LYS A 46 -16.67 19.28 -9.90
CA LYS A 46 -17.90 18.73 -10.44
C LYS A 46 -18.50 17.78 -9.40
N ALA A 47 -19.61 18.20 -8.82
CA ALA A 47 -20.32 17.39 -7.83
C ALA A 47 -20.85 16.09 -8.44
N GLY A 48 -21.00 15.07 -7.59
CA GLY A 48 -21.68 13.83 -7.94
C GLY A 48 -23.14 14.06 -8.35
N ASP A 49 -23.62 13.26 -9.31
CA ASP A 49 -24.96 13.33 -9.89
C ASP A 49 -25.69 11.98 -9.94
N GLY A 50 -25.07 10.91 -9.41
CA GLY A 50 -25.66 9.56 -9.34
C GLY A 50 -26.08 9.14 -7.94
N GLU A 51 -26.61 7.92 -7.83
CA GLU A 51 -26.97 7.30 -6.54
C GLU A 51 -25.75 6.82 -5.75
N GLY A 52 -24.58 6.74 -6.39
CA GLY A 52 -23.39 6.12 -5.81
C GLY A 52 -23.26 4.63 -6.12
N LYS A 53 -22.12 4.06 -5.72
CA LYS A 53 -21.78 2.65 -5.92
C LYS A 53 -21.08 2.09 -4.70
N VAL A 54 -21.28 0.81 -4.45
CA VAL A 54 -20.57 0.06 -3.40
C VAL A 54 -19.75 -1.04 -4.07
N TYR A 55 -18.48 -1.13 -3.72
CA TYR A 55 -17.55 -2.11 -4.24
C TYR A 55 -17.02 -2.96 -3.10
N ALA A 56 -16.93 -4.27 -3.29
CA ALA A 56 -16.16 -5.17 -2.43
C ALA A 56 -14.91 -5.61 -3.19
N VAL A 57 -13.78 -5.60 -2.48
CA VAL A 57 -12.54 -6.19 -3.00
C VAL A 57 -12.77 -7.67 -3.29
N ASP A 58 -12.42 -8.13 -4.49
CA ASP A 58 -12.53 -9.55 -4.87
C ASP A 58 -11.17 -10.27 -4.86
N LYS A 59 -10.06 -9.52 -4.94
CA LYS A 59 -8.69 -10.05 -4.87
C LYS A 59 -7.75 -9.07 -4.19
N LEU A 60 -6.78 -9.59 -3.45
CA LEU A 60 -5.69 -8.84 -2.83
C LEU A 60 -4.33 -9.40 -3.27
N PHE A 61 -3.39 -8.49 -3.51
CA PHE A 61 -2.02 -8.80 -3.94
C PHE A 61 -1.04 -8.09 -3.00
N LEU A 62 -0.34 -8.85 -2.18
CA LEU A 62 0.52 -8.33 -1.11
C LEU A 62 1.93 -7.93 -1.58
N GLY A 63 2.35 -8.38 -2.76
CA GLY A 63 3.63 -8.00 -3.38
C GLY A 63 4.48 -9.16 -3.90
N GLU A 64 4.08 -10.41 -3.69
CA GLU A 64 4.79 -11.61 -4.17
C GLU A 64 4.24 -12.14 -5.51
N SER A 65 3.12 -11.58 -5.98
CA SER A 65 2.52 -11.90 -7.27
C SER A 65 2.09 -10.64 -8.01
N ASP A 66 2.11 -10.67 -9.34
CA ASP A 66 1.56 -9.60 -10.17
C ASP A 66 0.02 -9.58 -10.13
N ARG A 67 -0.58 -8.60 -10.79
CA ARG A 67 -2.05 -8.41 -10.81
C ARG A 67 -2.82 -9.54 -11.49
N THR A 68 -2.12 -10.48 -12.15
CA THR A 68 -2.72 -11.70 -12.70
C THR A 68 -2.71 -12.86 -11.70
N GLY A 69 -2.03 -12.70 -10.56
CA GLY A 69 -1.78 -13.73 -9.56
C GLY A 69 -0.53 -14.56 -9.84
N ALA A 70 0.27 -14.21 -10.87
CA ALA A 70 1.50 -14.93 -11.18
C ALA A 70 2.64 -14.47 -10.26
N LYS A 71 3.31 -15.42 -9.60
CA LYS A 71 4.45 -15.11 -8.72
C LYS A 71 5.59 -14.45 -9.49
N LYS A 72 6.15 -13.38 -8.92
CA LYS A 72 7.35 -12.70 -9.41
C LYS A 72 8.12 -12.09 -8.24
N ASP A 73 9.43 -12.29 -8.22
CA ASP A 73 10.32 -11.80 -7.15
C ASP A 73 10.32 -10.26 -7.04
N ASP A 74 9.97 -9.56 -8.11
CA ASP A 74 9.92 -8.11 -8.19
C ASP A 74 8.49 -7.54 -8.33
N ALA A 75 7.44 -8.34 -8.11
CA ALA A 75 6.05 -7.87 -8.19
C ALA A 75 5.76 -6.69 -7.24
N TRP A 76 6.38 -6.66 -6.06
CA TRP A 76 6.26 -5.57 -5.09
C TRP A 76 6.55 -4.19 -5.69
N LYS A 77 7.40 -4.13 -6.72
CA LYS A 77 7.76 -2.90 -7.42
C LYS A 77 6.62 -2.26 -8.20
N GLU A 78 5.49 -2.94 -8.37
CA GLU A 78 4.33 -2.45 -9.10
C GLU A 78 3.18 -1.97 -8.19
N TYR A 79 3.30 -2.15 -6.87
CA TYR A 79 2.28 -1.82 -5.89
C TYR A 79 2.74 -0.70 -4.98
N GLY A 80 2.00 0.41 -4.97
CA GLY A 80 2.27 1.57 -4.14
C GLY A 80 2.34 2.86 -4.96
N PHE A 81 2.82 3.90 -4.31
CA PHE A 81 3.09 5.23 -4.87
C PHE A 81 4.43 5.71 -4.33
N ASN A 82 4.94 6.81 -4.88
CA ASN A 82 5.98 7.59 -4.24
C ASN A 82 5.35 8.40 -3.09
N LEU A 83 5.60 7.98 -1.86
CA LEU A 83 5.04 8.52 -0.62
C LEU A 83 5.90 9.66 -0.06
N ASP A 84 7.21 9.63 -0.26
CA ASP A 84 8.15 10.58 0.34
C ASP A 84 8.65 11.67 -0.62
N GLY A 85 8.27 11.57 -1.89
CA GLY A 85 8.62 12.50 -2.95
C GLY A 85 10.06 12.38 -3.44
N LYS A 86 10.68 11.21 -3.26
CA LYS A 86 12.04 10.91 -3.71
C LYS A 86 12.06 9.64 -4.53
N ILE A 87 12.98 9.58 -5.48
CA ILE A 87 13.32 8.37 -6.23
C ILE A 87 14.69 7.93 -5.75
N SER A 88 14.75 6.82 -5.05
CA SER A 88 15.91 6.44 -4.27
C SER A 88 16.53 5.10 -4.65
N ASP A 89 17.85 5.02 -4.43
CA ASP A 89 18.65 3.83 -4.65
C ASP A 89 19.66 3.62 -3.51
N ALA A 90 20.49 2.58 -3.64
CA ALA A 90 21.46 2.22 -2.60
C ALA A 90 22.51 3.32 -2.32
N GLY A 91 22.67 4.29 -3.21
CA GLY A 91 23.58 5.43 -3.11
C GLY A 91 22.93 6.70 -2.58
N SER A 92 21.62 6.75 -2.38
CA SER A 92 20.92 7.92 -1.82
C SER A 92 21.46 8.28 -0.43
N THR A 93 21.68 9.56 -0.19
CA THR A 93 22.30 10.07 1.06
C THR A 93 21.39 11.00 1.85
N ASP A 94 20.24 11.35 1.30
CA ASP A 94 19.30 12.33 1.81
C ASP A 94 18.02 11.69 2.38
N LEU A 95 18.09 10.41 2.72
CA LEU A 95 17.05 9.63 3.39
C LEU A 95 17.34 9.44 4.88
N CYS A 96 16.32 9.06 5.67
CA CYS A 96 16.48 8.65 7.05
C CYS A 96 17.45 7.48 7.18
N GLN A 97 18.15 7.42 8.31
CA GLN A 97 19.17 6.41 8.56
C GLN A 97 18.53 5.02 8.70
N PRO A 98 19.09 3.98 8.06
CA PRO A 98 18.57 2.63 8.19
C PRO A 98 18.61 2.17 9.65
N PHE A 99 17.62 1.39 10.06
CA PHE A 99 17.56 0.90 11.43
C PHE A 99 18.66 -0.14 11.71
N GLY A 100 19.44 0.08 12.78
CA GLY A 100 20.40 -0.88 13.30
C GLY A 100 21.51 -1.22 12.29
N THR A 101 21.55 -2.49 11.83
CA THR A 101 22.55 -2.98 10.87
C THR A 101 22.02 -3.07 9.44
N ALA A 102 20.81 -2.55 9.17
CA ALA A 102 20.29 -2.48 7.81
C ALA A 102 21.24 -1.66 6.91
N THR A 103 21.35 -2.06 5.65
CA THR A 103 22.17 -1.35 4.66
C THR A 103 21.27 -0.49 3.76
N PRO A 104 21.76 0.64 3.23
CA PRO A 104 21.06 1.41 2.21
C PRO A 104 20.50 0.55 1.06
N SER A 105 21.28 -0.40 0.53
CA SER A 105 20.82 -1.31 -0.54
C SER A 105 19.62 -2.19 -0.18
N LEU A 106 19.38 -2.44 1.11
CA LEU A 106 18.24 -3.22 1.56
C LEU A 106 16.95 -2.38 1.54
N VAL A 107 17.02 -1.14 2.03
CA VAL A 107 15.81 -0.34 2.33
C VAL A 107 15.59 0.84 1.39
N TYR A 108 16.62 1.43 0.81
CA TYR A 108 16.49 2.63 -0.03
C TYR A 108 16.16 2.34 -1.49
N THR A 109 16.28 1.11 -1.99
CA THR A 109 15.93 0.89 -3.41
C THR A 109 14.43 0.80 -3.58
N ASP A 110 13.88 1.79 -4.28
CA ASP A 110 12.47 1.89 -4.64
C ASP A 110 12.05 0.85 -5.68
N GLY A 111 10.73 0.74 -5.85
CA GLY A 111 10.08 0.07 -6.95
C GLY A 111 10.15 0.86 -8.26
N ASN A 112 9.32 0.45 -9.22
CA ASN A 112 9.24 1.14 -10.51
C ASN A 112 8.69 2.55 -10.29
N GLU A 113 9.24 3.55 -10.99
CA GLU A 113 8.78 4.95 -10.90
C GLU A 113 8.83 5.51 -9.46
N GLY A 114 9.79 5.09 -8.62
CA GLY A 114 9.94 5.60 -7.25
C GLY A 114 8.86 5.11 -6.27
N ILE A 115 8.29 3.93 -6.51
CA ILE A 115 7.29 3.35 -5.60
C ILE A 115 7.94 2.92 -4.29
N ASP A 116 7.37 3.40 -3.18
CA ASP A 116 7.74 2.98 -1.83
C ASP A 116 6.92 1.73 -1.43
N ASN A 117 7.58 0.59 -1.30
CA ASN A 117 6.95 -0.65 -0.83
C ASN A 117 7.93 -1.60 -0.15
N SER A 118 8.57 -1.13 0.92
CA SER A 118 9.47 -1.95 1.74
C SER A 118 8.73 -3.11 2.41
N PHE A 119 7.41 -3.00 2.67
CA PHE A 119 6.59 -4.13 3.12
C PHE A 119 6.68 -5.29 2.12
N GLY A 120 6.34 -5.06 0.84
CA GLY A 120 6.39 -6.10 -0.20
C GLY A 120 7.81 -6.62 -0.45
N LYS A 121 8.83 -5.75 -0.36
CA LYS A 121 10.23 -6.12 -0.58
C LYS A 121 10.86 -6.92 0.56
N ASN A 122 10.65 -6.47 1.81
CA ASN A 122 11.43 -6.90 2.97
C ASN A 122 10.59 -7.64 4.01
N VAL A 123 9.35 -7.22 4.27
CA VAL A 123 8.49 -7.84 5.29
C VAL A 123 7.78 -9.08 4.74
N LEU A 124 7.30 -9.02 3.50
CA LEU A 124 6.53 -10.11 2.90
C LEU A 124 7.31 -11.41 2.81
N ASN A 125 8.64 -11.37 2.65
CA ASN A 125 9.50 -12.56 2.67
C ASN A 125 9.45 -13.33 4.01
N ILE A 126 9.17 -12.64 5.12
CA ILE A 126 8.98 -13.27 6.43
C ILE A 126 7.65 -14.01 6.45
N ILE A 127 6.60 -13.37 5.92
CA ILE A 127 5.25 -13.96 5.83
C ILE A 127 5.28 -15.17 4.88
N THR A 128 5.91 -15.05 3.71
CA THR A 128 5.94 -16.11 2.70
C THR A 128 6.86 -17.27 3.03
N ALA A 129 7.76 -17.11 4.01
CA ALA A 129 8.50 -18.23 4.59
C ALA A 129 7.57 -19.20 5.34
N ALA A 130 6.45 -18.70 5.91
CA ALA A 130 5.45 -19.51 6.58
C ALA A 130 4.27 -19.87 5.65
N GLU A 131 3.78 -18.90 4.86
CA GLU A 131 2.70 -19.08 3.89
C GLU A 131 3.15 -18.64 2.48
N PRO A 132 3.72 -19.55 1.68
CA PRO A 132 4.28 -19.22 0.37
C PRO A 132 3.30 -18.61 -0.64
N ASN A 133 1.99 -18.73 -0.42
CA ASN A 133 0.94 -18.24 -1.31
C ASN A 133 0.02 -17.20 -0.63
N ALA A 134 0.55 -16.36 0.25
CA ALA A 134 -0.24 -15.43 1.07
C ALA A 134 -1.32 -14.63 0.30
N SER A 135 -1.01 -14.04 -0.87
CA SER A 135 -1.96 -13.33 -1.74
C SER A 135 -3.05 -14.23 -2.30
N LEU A 136 -2.72 -15.48 -2.62
CA LEU A 136 -3.71 -16.45 -3.10
C LEU A 136 -4.64 -16.85 -1.95
N GLU A 137 -4.10 -17.14 -0.76
CA GLU A 137 -4.90 -17.53 0.41
C GLU A 137 -5.85 -16.42 0.83
N VAL A 138 -5.37 -15.18 0.94
CA VAL A 138 -6.23 -14.03 1.28
C VAL A 138 -7.32 -13.81 0.21
N SER A 139 -6.98 -13.98 -1.07
CA SER A 139 -7.95 -13.87 -2.17
C SER A 139 -8.94 -15.03 -2.18
N ASN A 140 -8.53 -16.24 -1.78
CA ASN A 140 -9.42 -17.39 -1.63
C ASN A 140 -10.43 -17.14 -0.53
N SER A 141 -10.01 -16.67 0.65
CA SER A 141 -10.91 -16.28 1.74
C SER A 141 -11.94 -15.23 1.31
N ILE A 142 -11.54 -14.23 0.52
CA ILE A 142 -12.48 -13.28 -0.08
C ILE A 142 -13.46 -13.97 -1.03
N SER A 143 -12.97 -14.87 -1.89
CA SER A 143 -13.78 -15.59 -2.88
C SER A 143 -14.75 -16.60 -2.25
N GLU A 144 -14.45 -17.09 -1.04
CA GLU A 144 -15.30 -17.97 -0.24
C GLU A 144 -16.29 -17.18 0.62
N GLY A 145 -16.14 -15.85 0.68
CA GLY A 145 -17.02 -14.95 1.40
C GLY A 145 -16.65 -14.80 2.88
N ASP A 146 -15.43 -15.09 3.29
CA ASP A 146 -15.01 -15.01 4.70
C ASP A 146 -14.93 -13.56 5.20
N PHE A 147 -14.43 -12.66 4.35
CA PHE A 147 -14.34 -11.23 4.61
C PHE A 147 -14.12 -10.46 3.30
N THR A 148 -14.27 -9.14 3.33
CA THR A 148 -13.80 -8.26 2.25
C THR A 148 -13.55 -6.83 2.75
N ILE A 149 -12.89 -6.00 1.94
CA ILE A 149 -12.83 -4.55 2.12
C ILE A 149 -13.89 -3.93 1.23
N ILE A 150 -14.72 -3.05 1.78
CA ILE A 150 -15.82 -2.42 1.05
C ILE A 150 -15.55 -0.93 0.88
N LEU A 151 -15.70 -0.42 -0.33
CA LEU A 151 -15.63 1.01 -0.66
C LEU A 151 -17.00 1.47 -1.16
N GLN A 152 -17.62 2.40 -0.44
CA GLN A 152 -18.83 3.10 -0.88
C GLN A 152 -18.43 4.47 -1.43
N LEU A 153 -18.84 4.78 -2.66
CA LEU A 153 -18.65 6.08 -3.30
C LEU A 153 -20.02 6.73 -3.46
N ASP A 154 -20.31 7.76 -2.66
CA ASP A 154 -21.58 8.49 -2.72
C ASP A 154 -21.60 9.40 -3.95
N GLY A 155 -22.76 9.53 -4.60
CA GLY A 155 -22.95 10.51 -5.68
C GLY A 155 -22.28 10.12 -7.01
N LEU A 156 -21.58 8.99 -7.09
CA LEU A 156 -21.00 8.48 -8.33
C LEU A 156 -22.10 8.22 -9.36
N GLY A 157 -22.08 8.98 -10.46
CA GLY A 157 -22.93 8.81 -11.65
C GLY A 157 -22.13 8.24 -12.82
N ALA A 158 -22.56 8.48 -14.06
CA ALA A 158 -21.99 7.84 -15.25
C ALA A 158 -20.76 8.56 -15.85
N ASP A 159 -20.42 9.75 -15.37
CA ASP A 159 -19.33 10.52 -15.97
C ASP A 159 -17.95 10.06 -15.49
N ALA A 160 -16.93 10.25 -16.33
CA ALA A 160 -15.57 9.81 -16.02
C ALA A 160 -14.84 10.68 -14.97
N SER A 161 -15.44 11.77 -14.49
CA SER A 161 -14.78 12.66 -13.55
C SER A 161 -15.75 13.38 -12.62
N TYR A 162 -15.36 13.44 -11.34
CA TYR A 162 -16.09 14.07 -10.23
C TYR A 162 -15.09 14.60 -9.19
N ASN A 163 -15.34 15.77 -8.63
CA ASN A 163 -14.55 16.35 -7.54
C ASN A 163 -15.37 17.41 -6.76
N PRO A 164 -15.58 17.27 -5.43
CA PRO A 164 -15.29 16.09 -4.61
C PRO A 164 -16.42 15.04 -4.70
N LEU A 165 -16.11 13.82 -4.28
CA LEU A 165 -17.07 12.78 -3.87
C LEU A 165 -16.76 12.35 -2.45
N THR A 166 -17.81 12.08 -1.67
CA THR A 166 -17.63 11.41 -0.37
C THR A 166 -17.48 9.92 -0.60
N ALA A 167 -16.45 9.32 -0.03
CA ALA A 167 -16.33 7.87 0.03
C ALA A 167 -16.22 7.37 1.47
N ARG A 168 -16.59 6.11 1.70
CA ARG A 168 -16.45 5.41 2.98
C ARG A 168 -15.81 4.06 2.77
N LEU A 169 -14.97 3.66 3.72
CA LEU A 169 -14.43 2.31 3.76
C LEU A 169 -15.14 1.52 4.87
N PHE A 170 -15.56 0.31 4.58
CA PHE A 170 -16.07 -0.64 5.57
C PHE A 170 -15.28 -1.93 5.50
N VAL A 171 -15.42 -2.76 6.53
CA VAL A 171 -14.93 -4.14 6.54
C VAL A 171 -16.16 -5.06 6.47
N GLY A 172 -16.17 -5.94 5.48
CA GLY A 172 -17.18 -6.97 5.33
C GLY A 172 -16.88 -8.15 6.25
N ALA A 173 -17.86 -8.55 7.05
CA ALA A 173 -17.85 -9.79 7.84
C ALA A 173 -18.07 -11.02 6.94
N SER A 174 -18.10 -12.22 7.50
CA SER A 174 -18.42 -13.41 6.70
C SER A 174 -19.82 -13.30 6.07
N LEU A 175 -19.88 -13.52 4.76
CA LEU A 175 -21.10 -13.64 3.97
C LEU A 175 -21.82 -14.98 4.23
N GLY A 176 -21.11 -15.97 4.79
CA GLY A 176 -21.60 -17.32 5.07
C GLY A 176 -21.71 -18.22 3.83
N ALA A 177 -21.38 -17.69 2.65
CA ALA A 177 -21.30 -18.40 1.38
C ALA A 177 -20.42 -17.61 0.41
N ALA A 178 -19.96 -18.27 -0.65
CA ALA A 178 -19.25 -17.60 -1.73
C ALA A 178 -20.16 -16.54 -2.41
N PRO A 179 -19.67 -15.31 -2.62
CA PRO A 179 -20.39 -14.26 -3.34
C PRO A 179 -20.67 -14.64 -4.80
N ALA A 180 -21.81 -14.20 -5.33
CA ALA A 180 -22.20 -14.39 -6.72
C ALA A 180 -21.48 -13.43 -7.67
N TRP A 181 -21.04 -12.27 -7.18
CA TRP A 181 -20.42 -11.17 -7.92
C TRP A 181 -21.30 -10.62 -9.06
N ASP A 182 -22.61 -10.62 -8.85
CA ASP A 182 -23.61 -10.18 -9.83
C ASP A 182 -24.15 -8.76 -9.56
N GLY A 183 -23.60 -8.08 -8.54
CA GLY A 183 -24.06 -6.78 -8.09
C GLY A 183 -25.21 -6.82 -7.07
N ASN A 184 -25.70 -8.01 -6.69
CA ASN A 184 -26.77 -8.17 -5.72
C ASN A 184 -26.31 -8.74 -4.37
N ASP A 185 -25.04 -9.13 -4.23
CA ASP A 185 -24.49 -9.57 -2.95
C ASP A 185 -24.65 -8.47 -1.89
N GLU A 186 -25.36 -8.76 -0.80
CA GLU A 186 -25.52 -7.86 0.35
C GLU A 186 -24.51 -8.26 1.43
N TRP A 187 -23.37 -7.58 1.47
CA TRP A 187 -22.25 -7.99 2.32
C TRP A 187 -22.41 -7.47 3.75
N PRO A 188 -22.48 -8.34 4.79
CA PRO A 188 -22.62 -7.91 6.18
C PRO A 188 -21.43 -7.09 6.67
N LEU A 189 -21.65 -6.12 7.55
CA LEU A 189 -20.59 -5.21 8.03
C LEU A 189 -20.05 -5.60 9.41
N VAL A 190 -18.73 -5.51 9.59
CA VAL A 190 -18.09 -5.64 10.90
C VAL A 190 -18.48 -4.44 11.77
N ARG A 191 -19.24 -4.70 12.83
CA ARG A 191 -19.79 -3.66 13.72
C ARG A 191 -18.70 -2.81 14.40
N GLU A 192 -17.55 -3.39 14.70
CA GLU A 192 -16.43 -2.73 15.37
C GLU A 192 -15.79 -1.66 14.48
N PHE A 193 -16.09 -1.66 13.19
CA PHE A 193 -15.63 -0.66 12.22
C PHE A 193 -16.59 0.51 12.03
N LEU A 194 -17.69 0.57 12.80
CA LEU A 194 -18.74 1.58 12.73
C LEU A 194 -18.70 2.53 13.94
N ASN A 195 -19.00 3.81 13.72
CA ASN A 195 -19.17 4.80 14.79
C ASN A 195 -20.43 4.49 15.62
N ASP A 196 -21.52 4.10 14.96
CA ASP A 196 -22.70 3.52 15.58
C ASP A 196 -22.78 2.04 15.17
N PRO A 197 -22.64 1.08 16.12
CA PRO A 197 -22.59 -0.34 15.81
C PRO A 197 -23.94 -0.93 15.36
N THR A 198 -24.95 -0.10 15.10
CA THR A 198 -26.25 -0.48 14.54
C THR A 198 -26.59 0.25 13.24
N ASP A 199 -25.84 1.28 12.86
CA ASP A 199 -26.05 2.04 11.63
C ASP A 199 -25.05 1.61 10.56
N PRO A 200 -25.49 0.90 9.49
CA PRO A 200 -24.61 0.42 8.44
C PRO A 200 -23.97 1.54 7.62
N THR A 201 -24.39 2.80 7.76
CA THR A 201 -23.80 3.94 7.04
C THR A 201 -22.70 4.65 7.84
N SER A 202 -22.51 4.29 9.11
CA SER A 202 -21.71 5.05 10.07
C SER A 202 -20.22 4.70 10.09
N SER A 203 -19.60 4.41 8.94
CA SER A 203 -18.17 4.03 8.87
C SER A 203 -17.27 4.98 9.70
N LYS A 204 -16.28 4.40 10.39
CA LYS A 204 -15.20 5.14 11.05
C LYS A 204 -14.24 5.81 10.06
N VAL A 205 -14.20 5.36 8.82
CA VAL A 205 -13.28 5.86 7.78
C VAL A 205 -14.08 6.52 6.68
N VAL A 206 -13.99 7.85 6.63
CA VAL A 206 -14.67 8.71 5.65
C VAL A 206 -13.63 9.53 4.90
N PHE A 207 -13.72 9.51 3.57
CA PHE A 207 -12.90 10.30 2.66
C PHE A 207 -13.77 11.42 2.06
N SER A 208 -13.77 12.60 2.68
CA SER A 208 -14.57 13.75 2.22
C SER A 208 -14.03 14.38 0.93
N ASP A 209 -12.73 14.22 0.69
CA ASP A 209 -12.00 14.89 -0.39
C ASP A 209 -11.61 13.90 -1.49
N SER A 210 -12.31 12.77 -1.57
CA SER A 210 -12.09 11.79 -2.64
C SER A 210 -12.60 12.33 -3.96
N TYR A 211 -12.11 11.78 -5.07
CA TYR A 211 -12.50 12.23 -6.42
C TYR A 211 -12.38 11.09 -7.42
N VAL A 212 -12.92 11.31 -8.61
CA VAL A 212 -12.70 10.45 -9.79
C VAL A 212 -12.08 11.32 -10.87
N ALA A 213 -10.94 10.91 -11.41
CA ALA A 213 -10.28 11.54 -12.55
C ALA A 213 -10.14 10.50 -13.66
N ASP A 214 -10.72 10.75 -14.84
CA ASP A 214 -10.68 9.83 -15.98
C ASP A 214 -10.98 8.34 -15.65
N ASN A 215 -12.03 8.10 -14.86
CA ASN A 215 -12.44 6.80 -14.29
C ASN A 215 -11.49 6.20 -13.24
N THR A 216 -10.45 6.88 -12.79
CA THR A 216 -9.68 6.47 -11.60
C THR A 216 -10.25 7.16 -10.37
N TRP A 217 -10.81 6.39 -9.44
CA TRP A 217 -11.15 6.91 -8.12
C TRP A 217 -9.90 7.03 -7.25
N VAL A 218 -9.80 8.10 -6.46
CA VAL A 218 -8.74 8.34 -5.49
C VAL A 218 -9.34 8.81 -4.17
N SER A 219 -8.91 8.24 -3.06
CA SER A 219 -9.43 8.52 -1.71
C SER A 219 -9.10 9.91 -1.16
N GLY A 220 -8.25 10.68 -1.83
CA GLY A 220 -7.55 11.80 -1.20
C GLY A 220 -6.34 11.35 -0.38
N LYS A 221 -5.82 12.21 0.49
CA LYS A 221 -4.57 11.99 1.25
C LYS A 221 -4.82 11.89 2.75
N ASN A 222 -3.83 11.35 3.47
CA ASN A 222 -3.67 11.45 4.93
C ASN A 222 -4.75 10.75 5.78
N ALA A 223 -5.32 9.63 5.29
CA ALA A 223 -6.20 8.82 6.10
C ALA A 223 -5.41 7.83 6.99
N THR A 224 -5.96 7.51 8.15
CA THR A 224 -5.46 6.38 8.96
C THR A 224 -6.40 5.20 8.77
N LEU A 225 -5.85 4.06 8.38
CA LEU A 225 -6.58 2.84 8.08
C LEU A 225 -6.02 1.67 8.90
N ASN A 226 -6.85 1.01 9.70
CA ASN A 226 -6.52 -0.27 10.30
C ASN A 226 -7.09 -1.38 9.43
N LEU A 227 -6.28 -1.91 8.53
CA LEU A 227 -6.69 -2.97 7.62
C LEU A 227 -6.45 -4.34 8.26
N SER A 228 -7.50 -5.13 8.46
CA SER A 228 -7.38 -6.52 8.93
C SER A 228 -7.38 -7.47 7.73
N ILE A 229 -6.35 -8.30 7.59
CA ILE A 229 -6.25 -9.32 6.54
C ILE A 229 -6.18 -10.71 7.16
N ALA A 230 -6.97 -11.65 6.64
CA ALA A 230 -6.87 -13.06 7.01
C ALA A 230 -5.87 -13.78 6.09
N VAL A 231 -4.80 -14.33 6.64
CA VAL A 231 -3.80 -15.13 5.91
C VAL A 231 -3.59 -16.44 6.66
N ALA A 232 -3.82 -17.58 5.99
CA ALA A 232 -3.69 -18.92 6.58
C ALA A 232 -4.46 -19.11 7.91
N GLY A 233 -5.63 -18.47 8.04
CA GLY A 233 -6.46 -18.52 9.25
C GLY A 233 -6.07 -17.52 10.34
N PHE A 234 -5.10 -16.63 10.11
CA PHE A 234 -4.67 -15.60 11.06
C PHE A 234 -5.05 -14.20 10.59
N ASN A 235 -5.57 -13.38 11.50
CA ASN A 235 -5.93 -11.99 11.21
C ASN A 235 -4.80 -11.03 11.57
N ILE A 236 -4.10 -10.52 10.56
CA ILE A 236 -3.06 -9.50 10.74
C ILE A 236 -3.71 -8.13 10.60
N ASN A 237 -3.58 -7.28 11.62
CA ASN A 237 -3.95 -5.87 11.52
C ASN A 237 -2.76 -5.05 11.03
N LEU A 238 -2.99 -4.27 9.99
CA LEU A 238 -2.04 -3.36 9.37
C LEU A 238 -2.49 -1.92 9.68
N PRO A 239 -1.84 -1.23 10.65
CA PRO A 239 -2.13 0.17 10.95
C PRO A 239 -1.42 1.06 9.92
N ILE A 240 -2.09 1.35 8.80
CA ILE A 240 -1.59 2.16 7.70
C ILE A 240 -1.88 3.64 8.00
N GLN A 241 -0.82 4.42 8.21
CA GLN A 241 -0.87 5.88 8.27
C GLN A 241 -0.70 6.49 6.88
N ASN A 242 -1.19 7.72 6.73
CA ASN A 242 -1.13 8.47 5.48
C ASN A 242 -1.63 7.68 4.26
N ALA A 243 -2.66 6.87 4.47
CA ALA A 243 -3.18 5.96 3.47
C ALA A 243 -3.73 6.73 2.27
N VAL A 244 -3.38 6.25 1.09
CA VAL A 244 -3.93 6.66 -0.20
C VAL A 244 -4.43 5.41 -0.90
N ILE A 245 -5.69 5.43 -1.33
CA ILE A 245 -6.32 4.36 -2.09
C ILE A 245 -6.68 4.91 -3.46
N ALA A 246 -6.33 4.17 -4.51
CA ALA A 246 -6.81 4.46 -5.86
C ALA A 246 -7.25 3.19 -6.58
N MET A 247 -8.19 3.29 -7.50
CA MET A 247 -8.61 2.18 -8.36
C MET A 247 -9.19 2.68 -9.68
N ASP A 248 -8.95 1.93 -10.75
CA ASP A 248 -9.50 2.21 -12.08
C ASP A 248 -10.87 1.57 -12.20
N LEU A 249 -11.91 2.39 -12.32
CA LEU A 249 -13.29 1.96 -12.51
C LEU A 249 -13.50 1.51 -13.96
N SER A 250 -14.32 0.48 -14.16
CA SER A 250 -14.83 0.12 -15.48
C SER A 250 -15.70 1.24 -16.06
N ALA A 251 -15.88 1.28 -17.38
CA ALA A 251 -16.64 2.37 -18.02
C ALA A 251 -18.11 2.49 -17.56
N ASP A 252 -18.68 1.42 -17.01
CA ASP A 252 -20.03 1.37 -16.43
C ASP A 252 -20.03 1.47 -14.89
N HIS A 253 -18.85 1.64 -14.27
CA HIS A 253 -18.61 1.71 -12.83
C HIS A 253 -19.19 0.50 -12.07
N THR A 254 -19.19 -0.69 -12.66
CA THR A 254 -19.62 -1.94 -12.00
C THR A 254 -18.46 -2.82 -11.52
N GLY A 255 -17.23 -2.47 -11.89
CA GLY A 255 -16.03 -3.12 -11.38
C GLY A 255 -14.87 -2.15 -11.27
N ALA A 256 -13.84 -2.55 -10.55
CA ALA A 256 -12.60 -1.82 -10.45
C ALA A 256 -11.39 -2.75 -10.60
N THR A 257 -10.35 -2.24 -11.24
CA THR A 257 -9.08 -2.92 -11.47
C THR A 257 -7.93 -1.98 -11.11
N ASN A 258 -6.70 -2.48 -11.15
CA ASN A 258 -5.50 -1.70 -10.80
C ASN A 258 -5.59 -0.99 -9.44
N GLY A 259 -6.38 -1.54 -8.51
CA GLY A 259 -6.53 -1.01 -7.18
C GLY A 259 -5.20 -1.02 -6.45
N THR A 260 -4.90 0.03 -5.71
CA THR A 260 -3.72 0.17 -4.87
C THR A 260 -4.12 0.81 -3.54
N ILE A 261 -3.74 0.18 -2.43
CA ILE A 261 -3.71 0.78 -1.10
C ILE A 261 -2.24 1.02 -0.78
N ALA A 262 -1.87 2.28 -0.51
CA ALA A 262 -0.51 2.64 -0.13
C ALA A 262 -0.49 3.48 1.14
N GLY A 263 0.63 3.48 1.86
CA GLY A 263 0.84 4.32 3.03
C GLY A 263 2.05 3.88 3.85
N VAL A 264 2.08 4.24 5.13
CA VAL A 264 3.20 3.94 6.03
C VAL A 264 2.72 3.15 7.24
N LEU A 265 3.35 2.00 7.50
CA LEU A 265 3.15 1.22 8.71
C LEU A 265 4.14 1.69 9.79
N PRO A 266 3.68 2.16 10.97
CA PRO A 266 4.58 2.43 12.08
C PRO A 266 5.20 1.12 12.57
N THR A 267 6.53 1.03 12.53
CA THR A 267 7.26 -0.23 12.70
C THR A 267 6.92 -0.95 14.01
N GLU A 268 6.93 -0.24 15.15
CA GLU A 268 6.63 -0.87 16.44
C GLU A 268 5.15 -1.23 16.61
N GLN A 269 4.23 -0.51 15.95
CA GLN A 269 2.81 -0.88 15.95
C GLN A 269 2.58 -2.14 15.12
N LEU A 270 3.21 -2.26 13.94
CA LEU A 270 3.18 -3.49 13.16
C LEU A 270 3.72 -4.68 13.96
N ILE A 271 4.86 -4.53 14.64
CA ILE A 271 5.42 -5.59 15.49
C ILE A 271 4.45 -5.96 16.61
N THR A 272 3.74 -4.98 17.18
CA THR A 272 2.73 -5.21 18.22
C THR A 272 1.56 -6.04 17.70
N GLU A 273 1.07 -5.77 16.49
CA GLU A 273 0.02 -6.58 15.86
C GLU A 273 0.52 -7.97 15.48
N LEU A 274 1.73 -8.09 14.93
CA LEU A 274 2.32 -9.39 14.60
C LEU A 274 2.54 -10.28 15.83
N LYS A 275 2.94 -9.71 16.97
CA LYS A 275 3.07 -10.44 18.24
C LYS A 275 1.76 -11.13 18.68
N LYS A 276 0.60 -10.59 18.31
CA LYS A 276 -0.71 -11.20 18.64
C LYS A 276 -1.01 -12.45 17.82
N VAL A 277 -0.36 -12.63 16.68
CA VAL A 277 -0.66 -13.72 15.73
C VAL A 277 0.50 -14.65 15.48
N ILE A 278 1.73 -14.25 15.83
CA ILE A 278 2.95 -14.99 15.48
C ILE A 278 2.97 -16.41 16.07
N GLY A 279 2.31 -16.61 17.22
CA GLY A 279 2.15 -17.94 17.82
C GLY A 279 1.29 -18.89 17.03
N ALA A 280 0.29 -18.35 16.33
CA ALA A 280 -0.61 -19.14 15.53
C ALA A 280 0.10 -19.60 14.24
N ILE A 281 1.01 -18.79 13.70
CA ILE A 281 1.90 -19.16 12.60
C ILE A 281 2.85 -20.27 13.04
N GLN A 282 3.54 -20.09 14.16
CA GLN A 282 4.44 -21.09 14.72
C GLN A 282 4.59 -20.87 16.23
N GLU A 283 4.15 -21.84 17.04
CA GLU A 283 4.13 -21.77 18.50
C GLU A 283 5.51 -21.41 19.11
N SER A 284 6.60 -21.88 18.51
CA SER A 284 7.96 -21.57 18.95
C SER A 284 8.34 -20.09 18.77
N LEU A 285 7.50 -19.27 18.14
CA LEU A 285 7.65 -17.82 18.02
C LEU A 285 6.93 -17.05 19.12
N CYS A 286 6.20 -17.72 20.02
CA CYS A 286 5.60 -17.08 21.20
C CYS A 286 6.63 -16.70 22.28
N SER A 287 7.82 -17.30 22.27
CA SER A 287 8.89 -16.97 23.22
C SER A 287 10.28 -17.22 22.65
N GLY A 288 11.30 -16.58 23.26
CA GLY A 288 12.70 -16.82 22.95
C GLY A 288 13.32 -15.90 21.89
N THR A 289 14.58 -16.19 21.55
CA THR A 289 15.41 -15.33 20.68
C THR A 289 15.03 -15.36 19.20
N ALA A 290 14.30 -16.39 18.77
CA ALA A 290 13.85 -16.53 17.39
C ALA A 290 12.84 -15.42 17.00
N ALA A 291 11.85 -15.16 17.85
CA ALA A 291 10.86 -14.11 17.63
C ALA A 291 11.51 -12.73 17.57
N GLU A 292 12.43 -12.42 18.48
CA GLU A 292 13.17 -11.15 18.46
C GLU A 292 14.06 -10.99 17.22
N THR A 293 14.56 -12.09 16.64
CA THR A 293 15.28 -12.03 15.37
C THR A 293 14.36 -11.58 14.23
N ILE A 294 13.14 -12.13 14.17
CA ILE A 294 12.12 -11.74 13.20
C ILE A 294 11.70 -10.28 13.39
N PHE A 295 11.44 -9.86 14.64
CA PHE A 295 11.07 -8.46 14.91
C PHE A 295 12.20 -7.50 14.57
N ASN A 296 13.46 -7.87 14.78
CA ASN A 296 14.59 -7.06 14.33
C ASN A 296 14.71 -7.00 12.81
N GLN A 297 14.38 -8.07 12.08
CA GLN A 297 14.29 -8.03 10.61
C GLN A 297 13.18 -7.07 10.14
N ILE A 298 12.03 -7.06 10.82
CA ILE A 298 10.95 -6.10 10.53
C ILE A 298 11.41 -4.67 10.81
N ARG A 299 12.11 -4.41 11.92
CA ARG A 299 12.68 -3.07 12.18
C ARG A 299 13.65 -2.64 11.10
N GLN A 300 14.49 -3.57 10.64
CA GLN A 300 15.44 -3.35 9.55
C GLN A 300 14.78 -3.13 8.18
N ALA A 301 13.47 -3.37 8.05
CA ALA A 301 12.69 -3.03 6.86
C ALA A 301 12.21 -1.58 6.86
N SER A 302 12.42 -0.80 7.94
CA SER A 302 12.00 0.61 7.98
C SER A 302 12.82 1.42 6.98
N ASP A 303 12.13 2.11 6.09
CA ASP A 303 12.69 2.86 4.94
C ASP A 303 12.26 4.33 4.91
N VAL A 304 11.24 4.69 5.70
CA VAL A 304 10.68 6.04 5.79
C VAL A 304 10.41 6.42 7.24
N LEU A 305 10.14 7.70 7.52
CA LEU A 305 9.59 8.12 8.81
C LEU A 305 8.08 7.84 8.86
N GLN A 306 7.52 7.71 10.07
CA GLN A 306 6.08 7.44 10.27
C GLN A 306 5.15 8.47 9.59
N ASP A 307 5.60 9.71 9.42
CA ASP A 307 4.84 10.76 8.74
C ASP A 307 4.99 10.73 7.21
N GLY A 308 5.71 9.75 6.66
CA GLY A 308 5.98 9.62 5.23
C GLY A 308 7.12 10.50 4.73
N THR A 309 7.82 11.22 5.60
CA THR A 309 8.94 12.10 5.20
C THR A 309 10.30 11.44 5.36
N GLN A 310 11.33 12.14 4.87
CA GLN A 310 12.73 11.73 4.96
C GLN A 310 13.56 12.78 5.71
N ASP A 311 14.40 12.34 6.65
CA ASP A 311 15.33 13.19 7.41
C ASP A 311 16.62 12.43 7.74
N PRO A 312 17.76 12.76 7.10
CA PRO A 312 19.05 12.08 7.31
C PRO A 312 19.60 12.13 8.73
N SER A 313 19.05 12.99 9.59
CA SER A 313 19.42 13.09 11.00
C SER A 313 18.65 12.12 11.90
N LYS A 314 17.61 11.45 11.38
CA LYS A 314 16.75 10.53 12.12
C LYS A 314 16.90 9.11 11.60
N THR A 315 16.61 8.14 12.45
CA THR A 315 16.46 6.73 12.04
C THR A 315 15.06 6.52 11.47
N CYS A 316 14.94 5.74 10.39
CA CYS A 316 13.65 5.34 9.85
C CYS A 316 12.85 4.54 10.87
N ASP A 317 11.56 4.86 11.03
CA ASP A 317 10.66 4.26 12.02
C ASP A 317 9.26 3.94 11.45
N GLY A 318 9.13 4.03 10.12
CA GLY A 318 8.00 3.57 9.33
C GLY A 318 8.46 2.65 8.20
N ILE A 319 7.54 1.76 7.79
CA ILE A 319 7.71 0.86 6.66
C ILE A 319 6.69 1.25 5.60
N SER A 320 7.15 1.65 4.41
CA SER A 320 6.26 1.91 3.29
C SER A 320 5.55 0.63 2.86
N ILE A 321 4.27 0.75 2.51
CA ILE A 321 3.44 -0.37 2.06
C ILE A 321 2.68 0.00 0.80
N GLY A 322 2.64 -0.95 -0.14
CA GLY A 322 1.74 -0.95 -1.29
C GLY A 322 1.12 -2.33 -1.48
N ILE A 323 -0.22 -2.41 -1.46
CA ILE A 323 -1.02 -3.61 -1.72
C ILE A 323 -1.87 -3.38 -2.96
N GLY A 324 -1.86 -4.33 -3.88
CA GLY A 324 -2.74 -4.33 -5.05
C GLY A 324 -4.11 -4.95 -4.74
N PHE A 325 -5.16 -4.52 -5.45
CA PHE A 325 -6.46 -5.16 -5.39
C PHE A 325 -7.27 -5.03 -6.69
N SER A 326 -8.33 -5.82 -6.81
CA SER A 326 -9.47 -5.59 -7.70
C SER A 326 -10.76 -5.57 -6.88
N ALA A 327 -11.83 -4.99 -7.43
CA ALA A 327 -13.11 -4.94 -6.75
C ALA A 327 -14.30 -5.10 -7.70
N LYS A 328 -15.44 -5.51 -7.14
CA LYS A 328 -16.71 -5.74 -7.83
C LYS A 328 -17.83 -4.98 -7.14
N HIS A 329 -18.78 -4.50 -7.93
CA HIS A 329 -19.99 -3.88 -7.39
C HIS A 329 -20.79 -4.89 -6.56
N ILE A 330 -21.27 -4.43 -5.40
CA ILE A 330 -22.12 -5.17 -4.47
C ILE A 330 -23.16 -4.22 -3.86
N LYS A 331 -23.94 -4.69 -2.88
CA LYS A 331 -24.78 -3.89 -2.00
C LYS A 331 -24.23 -3.91 -0.58
N LEU A 332 -24.41 -2.80 0.13
CA LEU A 332 -24.13 -2.75 1.56
C LEU A 332 -25.16 -3.60 2.31
N GLY A 333 -24.70 -4.61 3.05
CA GLY A 333 -25.56 -5.49 3.83
C GLY A 333 -25.84 -4.97 5.24
N PRO A 334 -26.49 -5.79 6.08
CA PRO A 334 -26.76 -5.45 7.47
C PRO A 334 -25.49 -5.41 8.31
N VAL A 335 -25.55 -4.83 9.51
CA VAL A 335 -24.46 -4.96 10.49
C VAL A 335 -24.46 -6.38 11.05
N ALA A 336 -23.31 -7.04 11.03
CA ALA A 336 -23.14 -8.40 11.54
C ALA A 336 -23.18 -8.44 13.08
N GLU A 337 -23.41 -9.64 13.62
CA GLU A 337 -23.23 -9.90 15.04
C GLU A 337 -21.76 -9.66 15.46
N PRO A 338 -21.50 -9.31 16.73
CA PRO A 338 -20.13 -9.10 17.21
C PRO A 338 -19.25 -10.31 16.91
N ALA A 339 -18.06 -10.05 16.41
CA ALA A 339 -17.07 -11.11 16.25
C ALA A 339 -16.73 -11.71 17.62
N ALA A 340 -16.56 -13.04 17.67
CA ALA A 340 -16.00 -13.66 18.86
C ALA A 340 -14.61 -13.07 19.14
N PRO A 341 -14.23 -12.84 20.40
CA PRO A 341 -12.88 -12.42 20.73
C PRO A 341 -11.88 -13.43 20.15
N ALA A 342 -10.88 -12.95 19.42
CA ALA A 342 -9.80 -13.81 18.94
C ALA A 342 -9.03 -14.34 20.15
N GLU A 343 -8.84 -15.66 20.22
CA GLU A 343 -7.97 -16.28 21.22
C GLU A 343 -6.52 -15.92 20.90
N ASN A 344 -5.76 -15.51 21.92
CA ASN A 344 -4.34 -15.23 21.75
C ASN A 344 -3.57 -16.57 21.70
N PRO A 345 -2.96 -16.92 20.56
CA PRO A 345 -2.24 -18.18 20.40
C PRO A 345 -1.00 -18.30 21.30
N CYS A 346 -0.53 -17.18 21.85
CA CYS A 346 0.61 -17.13 22.76
C CYS A 346 0.22 -16.98 24.23
N GLU A 347 -1.07 -16.96 24.55
CA GLU A 347 -1.55 -16.98 25.93
C GLU A 347 -1.73 -18.45 26.36
N GLU A 348 -1.09 -18.86 27.46
CA GLU A 348 -1.28 -20.21 27.99
C GLU A 348 -2.76 -20.40 28.37
N ALA A 349 -3.35 -21.53 27.98
CA ALA A 349 -4.68 -21.91 28.45
C ALA A 349 -4.68 -21.89 30.00
N PRO A 350 -5.76 -21.42 30.66
CA PRO A 350 -5.85 -21.46 32.11
C PRO A 350 -5.58 -22.90 32.58
N SER A 351 -4.58 -23.09 33.44
CA SER A 351 -4.34 -24.41 34.03
C SER A 351 -5.59 -24.80 34.81
N ASP A 352 -6.30 -25.85 34.35
CA ASP A 352 -7.37 -26.47 35.13
C ASP A 352 -6.76 -26.96 36.46
N GLY A 353 -6.99 -26.18 37.52
CA GLY A 353 -6.52 -26.45 38.88
C GLY A 353 -7.22 -27.61 39.54
#